data_AF-A0A924RMD2-F1
#
_entry.id   AF-A0A924RMD2-F1
#
_cell.length_a   1.000
_cell.length_b   1.000
_cell.length_c   1.000
_cell.angle_alpha   90.00
_cell.angle_beta   90.00
_cell.angle_gamma   90.00
#
_symmetry.space_group_name_H-M   'P 1'
#
loop_
_entity.id
_entity.type
_entity.pdbx_description
1 polymer ?
#
loop_
_entity_poly.entity_id
_entity_poly.type
_entity_poly.pdbx_seq_one_letter_code
_entity_poly.pdbx_strand_id
1 'polypeptide(L)'
;MNTPEPTDEVQANDFNARRPMSERPLGSVFRAQNELIHAGLLELLGGKNNADEADMYRFMCECASFQCEEMLDLTLPEYRHARSNDRWWVISPGHADADVDAPAGANDRFWLV
;
A
#
# COMPACT_ATOMS: atom_id res chain seq x y z
N MET A 1 -46.23 17.14 -9.10
CA MET A 1 -45.11 17.35 -8.15
C MET A 1 -44.47 16.00 -7.97
N ASN A 2 -43.34 15.76 -8.62
CA ASN A 2 -42.59 14.50 -8.56
C ASN A 2 -41.29 14.82 -7.82
N THR A 3 -41.18 14.40 -6.57
CA THR A 3 -39.89 14.37 -5.87
C THR A 3 -39.11 13.16 -6.37
N PRO A 4 -37.89 13.32 -6.90
CA PRO A 4 -37.06 12.16 -7.20
C PRO A 4 -36.66 11.47 -5.89
N GLU A 5 -36.71 10.14 -5.89
CA GLU A 5 -36.22 9.32 -4.78
C GLU A 5 -34.69 9.46 -4.66
N PRO A 6 -34.12 9.38 -3.45
CA PRO A 6 -32.68 9.44 -3.28
C PRO A 6 -32.05 8.17 -3.88
N THR A 7 -31.38 8.30 -5.02
CA THR A 7 -30.48 7.27 -5.55
C THR A 7 -29.17 7.31 -4.78
N ASP A 8 -29.22 7.01 -3.49
CA ASP A 8 -28.04 6.86 -2.65
C ASP A 8 -27.82 5.38 -2.36
N GLU A 9 -27.56 4.62 -3.42
CA GLU A 9 -26.61 3.50 -3.30
C GLU A 9 -25.21 4.09 -3.20
N VAL A 10 -24.92 4.80 -2.12
CA VAL A 10 -23.54 5.05 -1.71
C VAL A 10 -23.00 3.69 -1.26
N GLN A 11 -22.43 2.97 -2.22
CA GLN A 11 -21.76 1.71 -1.96
C GLN A 11 -20.73 1.96 -0.85
N ALA A 12 -20.64 1.06 0.12
CA ALA A 12 -19.78 1.17 1.30
C ALA A 12 -18.28 1.42 1.01
N ASN A 13 -17.87 1.41 -0.27
CA ASN A 13 -16.55 1.79 -0.75
C ASN A 13 -16.27 3.31 -0.72
N ASP A 14 -17.28 4.18 -0.74
CA ASP A 14 -17.06 5.63 -0.97
C ASP A 14 -16.70 6.44 0.29
N PHE A 15 -17.14 6.02 1.48
CA PHE A 15 -16.89 6.78 2.71
C PHE A 15 -15.43 6.76 3.18
N ASN A 16 -14.62 5.79 2.69
CA ASN A 16 -13.22 5.63 3.07
C ASN A 16 -12.23 6.05 1.96
N ALA A 17 -12.69 6.11 0.70
CA ALA A 17 -11.83 6.35 -0.46
C ALA A 17 -11.28 7.79 -0.52
N ARG A 18 -12.03 8.80 -0.06
CA ARG A 18 -11.60 10.21 -0.11
C ARG A 18 -10.79 10.70 1.11
N ARG A 19 -10.37 9.80 2.00
CA ARG A 19 -9.48 10.17 3.12
C ARG A 19 -8.03 9.96 2.68
N PRO A 20 -7.08 10.79 3.16
CA PRO A 20 -5.67 10.51 2.97
C PRO A 20 -5.35 9.13 3.55
N MET A 21 -4.43 8.42 2.93
CA MET A 21 -4.11 7.04 3.28
C MET A 21 -3.70 6.86 4.76
N SER A 22 -3.08 7.89 5.35
CA SER A 22 -2.72 7.97 6.77
C SER A 22 -3.92 7.86 7.74
N GLU A 23 -5.13 8.17 7.27
CA GLU A 23 -6.37 8.10 8.07
C GLU A 23 -7.19 6.83 7.79
N ARG A 24 -6.78 6.00 6.83
CA ARG A 24 -7.52 4.78 6.49
C ARG A 24 -7.06 3.63 7.40
N PRO A 25 -7.94 3.05 8.22
CA PRO A 25 -7.54 2.08 9.25
C PRO A 25 -6.93 0.79 8.67
N LEU A 26 -7.40 0.35 7.50
CA LEU A 26 -6.95 -0.91 6.88
C LEU A 26 -5.51 -0.87 6.37
N GLY A 27 -4.97 0.30 5.98
CA GLY A 27 -3.60 0.41 5.48
C GLY A 27 -2.58 -0.09 6.51
N SER A 28 -2.81 0.23 7.78
CA SER A 28 -1.97 -0.21 8.90
C SER A 28 -1.90 -1.75 9.05
N VAL A 29 -2.96 -2.47 8.69
CA VAL A 29 -3.00 -3.94 8.75
C VAL A 29 -2.11 -4.54 7.66
N PHE A 30 -2.22 -4.04 6.43
CA PHE A 30 -1.36 -4.48 5.32
C PHE A 30 0.11 -4.16 5.59
N ARG A 31 0.39 -2.98 6.15
CA ARG A 31 1.75 -2.63 6.63
C ARG A 31 2.26 -3.63 7.66
N ALA A 32 1.46 -3.97 8.67
CA ALA A 32 1.87 -4.94 9.68
C ALA A 32 2.19 -6.30 9.05
N GLN A 33 1.41 -6.74 8.07
CA GLN A 33 1.67 -7.97 7.33
C GLN A 33 2.96 -7.88 6.50
N ASN A 34 3.23 -6.74 5.87
CA ASN A 34 4.47 -6.50 5.14
C ASN A 34 5.70 -6.50 6.05
N GLU A 35 5.61 -5.97 7.28
CA GLU A 35 6.68 -6.07 8.27
C GLU A 35 6.97 -7.53 8.65
N LEU A 36 5.94 -8.38 8.75
CA LEU A 36 6.13 -9.81 8.99
C LEU A 36 6.81 -10.51 7.80
N ILE A 37 6.43 -10.15 6.58
CA ILE A 37 7.09 -10.65 5.35
C ILE A 37 8.57 -10.24 5.37
N HIS A 38 8.86 -8.96 5.61
CA HIS A 38 10.21 -8.44 5.67
C HIS A 38 11.06 -9.14 6.75
N ALA A 39 10.52 -9.31 7.96
CA ALA A 39 11.20 -10.01 9.04
C ALA A 39 11.52 -11.46 8.66
N GLY A 40 10.55 -12.20 8.12
CA GLY A 40 10.74 -13.59 7.68
C GLY A 40 11.78 -13.71 6.56
N LEU A 41 11.81 -12.78 5.62
CA LEU A 41 12.84 -12.74 4.57
C LEU A 41 14.23 -12.51 5.15
N LEU A 42 14.37 -11.58 6.10
CA LEU A 42 15.65 -11.35 6.77
C LEU A 42 16.13 -12.59 7.53
N GLU A 43 15.23 -13.31 8.20
CA GLU A 43 15.57 -14.57 8.88
C GLU A 43 16.05 -15.64 7.88
N LEU A 44 15.29 -15.85 6.79
CA LEU A 44 15.61 -16.84 5.78
C LEU A 44 16.93 -16.58 5.05
N LEU A 45 17.25 -15.31 4.82
CA LEU A 45 18.47 -14.92 4.12
C LEU A 45 19.68 -14.85 5.06
N GLY A 46 19.50 -14.96 6.38
CA GLY A 46 20.61 -14.83 7.34
C GLY A 46 21.02 -13.36 7.59
N GLY A 47 20.06 -12.44 7.45
CA GLY A 47 20.20 -11.02 7.77
C GLY A 47 20.51 -10.11 6.57
N LYS A 48 20.80 -8.83 6.87
CA LYS A 48 20.93 -7.74 5.89
C LYS A 48 22.03 -7.95 4.83
N ASN A 49 22.98 -8.85 5.06
CA ASN A 49 24.21 -8.97 4.26
C ASN A 49 24.13 -10.02 3.14
N ASN A 50 23.05 -10.82 3.11
CA ASN A 50 22.94 -11.98 2.22
C ASN A 50 21.78 -11.89 1.23
N ALA A 51 20.96 -10.84 1.32
CA ALA A 51 19.96 -10.54 0.30
C ALA A 51 20.66 -9.84 -0.87
N ASP A 52 20.52 -10.36 -2.08
CA ASP A 52 20.97 -9.62 -3.27
C ASP A 52 20.16 -8.31 -3.35
N GLU A 53 20.83 -7.21 -3.70
CA GLU A 53 20.16 -5.92 -3.88
C GLU A 53 19.14 -5.97 -5.03
N ALA A 54 19.33 -6.89 -5.98
CA ALA A 54 18.46 -7.08 -7.14
C ALA A 54 17.35 -8.12 -6.92
N ASP A 55 17.37 -8.89 -5.82
CA ASP A 55 16.36 -9.91 -5.56
C ASP A 55 14.99 -9.27 -5.32
N MET A 56 13.98 -9.79 -6.01
CA MET A 56 12.59 -9.34 -5.93
C MET A 56 11.79 -10.24 -5.01
N TYR A 57 11.05 -9.61 -4.09
CA TYR A 57 10.16 -10.28 -3.16
C TYR A 57 8.76 -9.67 -3.24
N ARG A 58 7.76 -10.47 -2.86
CA ARG A 58 6.36 -10.05 -2.92
C ARG A 58 5.91 -9.44 -1.61
N PHE A 59 5.45 -8.19 -1.67
CA PHE A 59 4.79 -7.48 -0.58
C PHE A 59 3.34 -7.19 -0.95
N MET A 60 2.47 -7.00 0.04
CA MET A 60 1.08 -6.61 -0.20
C MET A 60 0.98 -5.11 -0.50
N CYS A 61 0.06 -4.74 -1.38
CA CYS A 61 -0.32 -3.34 -1.57
C CYS A 61 -1.00 -2.76 -0.32
N GLU A 62 -0.61 -1.55 0.09
CA GLU A 62 -1.05 -0.91 1.35
C GLU A 62 -2.14 0.14 1.16
N CYS A 63 -2.83 0.18 0.01
CA CYS A 63 -3.80 1.22 -0.37
C CYS A 63 -5.06 1.32 0.53
N ALA A 64 -5.17 0.45 1.53
CA ALA A 64 -6.26 0.36 2.49
C ALA A 64 -7.65 0.05 1.88
N SER A 65 -7.68 -0.48 0.66
CA SER A 65 -8.89 -1.08 0.07
C SER A 65 -9.06 -2.50 0.62
N PHE A 66 -10.24 -2.80 1.17
CA PHE A 66 -10.55 -4.12 1.73
C PHE A 66 -10.53 -5.25 0.70
N GLN A 67 -10.74 -4.91 -0.59
CA GLN A 67 -10.77 -5.86 -1.70
C GLN A 67 -9.42 -5.94 -2.43
N CYS A 68 -8.38 -5.27 -1.93
CA CYS A 68 -7.08 -5.26 -2.58
C CYS A 68 -6.33 -6.57 -2.27
N GLU A 69 -6.11 -7.37 -3.31
CA GLU A 69 -5.35 -8.62 -3.26
C GLU A 69 -4.01 -8.52 -4.02
N GLU A 70 -3.63 -7.31 -4.45
CA GLU A 70 -2.43 -7.12 -5.25
C GLU A 70 -1.14 -7.31 -4.44
N MET A 71 -0.21 -8.04 -5.07
CA MET A 71 1.15 -8.24 -4.60
C MET A 71 2.12 -7.45 -5.47
N LEU A 72 3.05 -6.75 -4.84
CA LEU A 72 4.02 -5.86 -5.45
C LEU A 72 5.42 -6.48 -5.36
N ASP A 73 6.17 -6.40 -6.46
CA ASP A 73 7.55 -6.86 -6.51
C ASP A 73 8.49 -5.74 -6.06
N LEU A 74 9.11 -5.91 -4.89
CA LEU A 74 10.07 -4.99 -4.31
C LEU A 74 11.35 -5.72 -3.90
N THR A 75 12.48 -5.01 -4.00
CA THR A 75 13.70 -5.43 -3.33
C THR A 75 13.64 -5.10 -1.84
N LEU A 76 14.43 -5.79 -1.02
CA LEU A 76 14.54 -5.43 0.39
C LEU A 76 15.05 -3.99 0.60
N PRO A 77 16.04 -3.48 -0.17
CA PRO A 77 16.38 -2.05 -0.15
C PRO A 77 15.20 -1.12 -0.42
N GLU A 78 14.35 -1.41 -1.40
CA GLU A 78 13.19 -0.59 -1.74
C GLU A 78 12.16 -0.58 -0.61
N TYR A 79 11.84 -1.75 -0.05
CA TYR A 79 10.93 -1.82 1.09
C TYR A 79 11.49 -1.09 2.32
N ARG A 80 12.79 -1.22 2.59
CA ARG A 80 13.46 -0.46 3.66
C ARG A 80 13.43 1.05 3.41
N HIS A 81 13.58 1.48 2.17
CA HIS A 81 13.47 2.89 1.80
C HIS A 81 12.06 3.40 2.09
N ALA A 82 11.02 2.66 1.69
CA ALA A 82 9.64 2.97 2.04
C ALA A 82 9.42 3.07 3.56
N ARG A 83 10.09 2.21 4.34
CA ARG A 83 10.03 2.22 5.81
C ARG A 83 10.97 3.19 6.50
N SER A 84 11.77 3.95 5.76
CA SER A 84 12.54 5.06 6.34
C SER A 84 11.65 6.23 6.76
N ASN A 85 10.39 6.25 6.31
CA ASN A 85 9.38 7.21 6.68
C ASN A 85 8.04 6.48 6.92
N ASP A 86 7.59 6.46 8.17
CA ASP A 86 6.35 5.77 8.57
C ASP A 86 5.09 6.32 7.90
N ARG A 87 5.16 7.53 7.32
CA ARG A 87 4.04 8.12 6.56
C ARG A 87 3.91 7.57 5.14
N TRP A 88 4.93 6.89 4.62
CA TRP A 88 4.89 6.35 3.27
C TRP A 88 4.19 5.01 3.19
N TRP A 89 3.38 4.84 2.16
CA TRP A 89 2.64 3.63 1.82
C TRP A 89 3.16 3.05 0.52
N VAL A 90 3.35 1.73 0.47
CA VAL A 90 3.73 1.04 -0.77
C VAL A 90 2.48 0.52 -1.44
N ILE A 91 2.15 1.04 -2.62
CA ILE A 91 0.90 0.71 -3.31
C ILE A 91 1.11 0.38 -4.79
N SER A 92 0.15 -0.30 -5.39
CA SER A 92 0.13 -0.53 -6.83
C SER A 92 -0.04 0.79 -7.59
N PRO A 93 0.58 0.95 -8.77
CA PRO A 93 0.33 2.09 -9.64
C PRO A 93 -1.16 2.32 -9.89
N GLY A 94 -1.62 3.55 -9.69
CA GLY A 94 -3.04 3.91 -9.85
C GLY A 94 -3.94 3.60 -8.66
N HIS A 95 -3.43 3.02 -7.58
CA HIS A 95 -4.19 2.83 -6.33
C HIS A 95 -4.13 4.03 -5.36
N ALA A 96 -3.43 5.10 -5.74
CA ALA A 96 -3.50 6.39 -5.06
C ALA A 96 -4.77 7.12 -5.48
N ASP A 97 -5.43 7.80 -4.55
CA ASP A 97 -6.40 8.83 -4.90
C ASP A 97 -5.63 10.13 -5.16
N ALA A 98 -5.46 10.52 -6.43
CA ALA A 98 -4.62 11.64 -6.83
C ALA A 98 -5.04 12.99 -6.21
N ASP A 99 -6.28 13.11 -5.73
CA ASP A 99 -6.78 14.34 -5.12
C ASP A 99 -6.34 14.49 -3.64
N VAL A 100 -5.95 13.39 -2.98
CA VAL A 100 -5.56 13.37 -1.55
C VAL A 100 -4.20 12.75 -1.26
N ASP A 101 -3.70 11.89 -2.15
CA ASP A 101 -2.55 10.99 -1.96
C ASP A 101 -1.54 11.24 -3.10
N ALA A 102 -0.77 12.32 -3.00
CA ALA A 102 0.26 12.64 -3.99
C ALA A 102 1.48 11.69 -3.86
N PRO A 103 2.00 11.12 -4.97
CA PRO A 103 3.12 10.20 -4.90
C PRO A 103 4.41 10.91 -4.46
N ALA A 104 5.05 10.39 -3.41
CA ALA A 104 6.41 10.76 -2.99
C ALA A 104 7.48 10.12 -3.90
N GLY A 105 7.14 9.02 -4.58
CA GLY A 105 7.96 8.36 -5.58
C GLY A 105 7.14 7.36 -6.38
N ALA A 106 7.48 7.14 -7.65
CA ALA A 106 6.72 6.25 -8.52
C ALA A 106 7.64 5.55 -9.52
N ASN A 107 7.35 4.28 -9.77
CA ASN A 107 7.88 3.50 -10.88
C ASN A 107 6.78 2.57 -11.43
N ASP A 108 7.13 1.72 -12.38
CA ASP A 108 6.18 0.83 -13.06
C ASP A 108 5.69 -0.34 -12.17
N ARG A 109 6.37 -0.62 -11.04
CA ARG A 109 6.06 -1.73 -10.12
C ARG A 109 5.27 -1.30 -8.90
N PHE A 110 5.57 -0.13 -8.34
CA PHE A 110 4.92 0.38 -7.13
C PHE A 110 5.07 1.89 -7.02
N TRP A 111 4.17 2.52 -6.28
CA TRP A 111 4.26 3.91 -5.87
C TRP A 111 4.47 4.00 -4.36
N LEU A 112 5.19 5.04 -3.95
CA LEU A 112 5.26 5.53 -2.59
C LEU A 112 4.36 6.75 -2.47
N VAL A 113 3.43 6.70 -1.53
CA VAL A 113 2.50 7.79 -1.19
C VAL A 113 2.75 8.22 0.24
#